data_AF-A0A3B9JE56-F1
#
_entry.id   AF-A0A3B9JE56-F1
#
_cell.length_a   1.000
_cell.length_b   1.000
_cell.length_c   1.000
_cell.angle_alpha   90.00
_cell.angle_beta   90.00
_cell.angle_gamma   90.00
#
_symmetry.space_group_name_H-M   'P 1'
#
loop_
_entity.id
_entity.type
_entity.pdbx_description
1 polymer ?
#
loop_
_entity_poly.entity_id
_entity_poly.type
_entity_poly.pdbx_seq_one_letter_code
_entity_poly.pdbx_strand_id
1 'polypeptide(L)' 'LSGRWSKSRRFGVAWKALARIRPEKWVTQRVNIQKAPEIYKMLDENPQAAIQVLFNYEE' A
#
# COMPACT_ATOMS: atom_id res chain seq x y z
N LEU A 1 23.13 1.61 -23.86
CA LEU A 1 22.52 0.75 -22.82
C LEU A 1 21.10 1.24 -22.53
N SER A 2 20.10 0.84 -23.33
CA SER A 2 18.70 1.09 -22.94
C SER A 2 18.38 0.14 -21.79
N GLY A 3 18.06 0.70 -20.62
CA GLY A 3 17.80 -0.09 -19.41
C GLY A 3 16.71 -1.13 -19.65
N ARG A 4 16.97 -2.38 -19.24
CA ARG A 4 16.03 -3.52 -19.35
C ARG A 4 14.70 -3.34 -18.59
N TRP A 5 14.49 -2.17 -18.00
CA TRP A 5 13.37 -1.83 -17.12
C TRP A 5 12.58 -0.63 -17.68
N SER A 6 11.86 -0.85 -18.78
CA SER A 6 10.82 0.10 -19.20
C SER A 6 9.70 0.16 -18.16
N LYS A 7 8.92 1.25 -18.16
CA LYS A 7 7.73 1.40 -17.29
C LYS A 7 6.81 0.18 -17.41
N SER A 8 6.43 -0.18 -18.64
CA SER A 8 5.57 -1.35 -18.92
C SER A 8 6.14 -2.64 -18.30
N ARG A 9 7.45 -2.88 -18.47
CA ARG A 9 8.08 -4.09 -17.92
C ARG A 9 8.10 -4.13 -16.39
N ARG A 10 8.31 -2.98 -15.72
CA ARG A 10 8.22 -2.89 -14.26
C ARG A 10 6.83 -3.20 -13.74
N PHE A 11 5.78 -2.66 -14.37
CA PHE A 11 4.39 -2.96 -14.01
C PHE A 11 4.07 -4.45 -14.21
N GLY A 12 4.48 -5.04 -15.34
CA GLY A 12 4.24 -6.47 -15.61
C GLY A 12 4.90 -7.39 -14.58
N VAL A 13 6.12 -7.07 -14.14
CA VAL A 13 6.79 -7.82 -13.05
C VAL A 13 6.09 -7.63 -11.71
N ALA A 14 5.74 -6.39 -11.36
CA ALA A 14 5.04 -6.09 -10.12
C ALA A 14 3.68 -6.83 -10.05
N TRP A 15 2.92 -6.85 -11.14
CA TRP A 15 1.62 -7.54 -11.20
C TRP A 15 1.74 -9.05 -10.94
N LYS A 16 2.75 -9.70 -11.53
CA LYS A 16 3.04 -11.12 -11.25
C LYS A 16 3.46 -11.34 -9.79
N ALA A 17 4.21 -10.39 -9.21
CA ALA A 17 4.63 -10.46 -7.82
C ALA A 17 3.44 -10.31 -6.85
N LEU A 18 2.46 -9.45 -7.15
CA LEU A 18 1.26 -9.28 -6.32
C LEU A 18 0.52 -10.60 -6.13
N ALA A 19 0.28 -11.35 -7.22
CA ALA A 19 -0.39 -12.65 -7.16
C ALA A 19 0.38 -13.69 -6.32
N ARG A 20 1.71 -13.68 -6.39
CA ARG A 20 2.57 -14.60 -5.64
C ARG A 20 2.67 -14.24 -4.15
N ILE A 21 2.85 -12.96 -3.86
CA ILE A 21 3.19 -12.47 -2.51
C ILE A 21 1.92 -12.30 -1.66
N ARG A 22 0.80 -11.94 -2.28
CA ARG A 22 -0.49 -11.62 -1.64
C ARG A 22 -0.29 -10.58 -0.52
N PRO A 23 0.07 -9.33 -0.87
CA PRO A 23 0.43 -8.31 0.12
C PRO A 23 -0.73 -7.86 1.01
N GLU A 24 -1.97 -8.23 0.66
CA GLU A 24 -3.17 -7.98 1.46
C GLU A 24 -3.05 -8.47 2.92
N LYS A 25 -2.22 -9.49 3.18
CA LYS A 25 -1.93 -10.01 4.53
C LYS A 25 -1.17 -9.03 5.43
N TRP A 26 -0.55 -8.00 4.85
CA TRP A 26 0.17 -6.96 5.58
C TRP A 26 -0.64 -5.66 5.69
N VAL A 27 -1.85 -5.63 5.12
CA VAL A 27 -2.79 -4.52 5.33
C VAL A 27 -3.37 -4.67 6.72
N THR A 28 -2.81 -3.92 7.66
CA THR A 28 -3.21 -3.94 9.08
C THR A 28 -4.53 -3.22 9.28
N GLN A 29 -4.83 -2.20 8.47
CA GLN A 29 -6.02 -1.37 8.65
C GLN A 29 -6.61 -0.97 7.30
N ARG A 30 -7.95 -1.04 7.19
CA ARG A 30 -8.74 -0.44 6.11
C ARG A 30 -9.74 0.50 6.76
N VAL A 31 -9.69 1.77 6.38
CA VAL A 31 -10.56 2.79 6.98
C VAL A 31 -11.11 3.72 5.91
N ASN A 32 -12.25 4.34 6.17
CA ASN A 32 -12.76 5.39 5.30
C ASN A 32 -11.76 6.56 5.26
N ILE A 33 -11.59 7.18 4.07
CA ILE A 33 -10.71 8.33 3.86
C ILE A 33 -10.97 9.50 4.83
N GLN A 34 -12.19 9.65 5.35
CA GLN A 34 -12.51 10.68 6.34
C GLN A 34 -11.72 10.53 7.65
N LYS A 35 -11.22 9.32 7.95
CA LYS A 35 -10.35 9.06 9.12
C LYS A 35 -8.87 9.35 8.86
N ALA A 36 -8.49 9.85 7.67
CA ALA A 36 -7.10 10.12 7.34
C ALA A 36 -6.38 10.99 8.37
N PRO A 37 -6.97 12.09 8.92
CA PRO A 37 -6.29 12.90 9.93
C PRO A 37 -5.88 12.11 11.18
N GLU A 38 -6.78 11.25 11.68
CA GLU A 38 -6.53 10.41 12.85
C GLU A 38 -5.45 9.36 12.58
N ILE A 39 -5.51 8.72 11.40
CA ILE A 39 -4.52 7.71 10.99
C ILE A 39 -3.14 8.33 10.86
N TYR A 40 -3.01 9.49 10.21
CA TYR A 40 -1.70 10.13 10.07
C TYR A 40 -1.13 10.55 11.43
N LYS A 41 -1.97 11.05 12.34
CA LYS A 41 -1.55 11.33 13.72
C LYS A 41 -1.07 10.07 14.45
N MET A 42 -1.82 8.96 14.35
CA MET A 42 -1.42 7.68 14.94
C MET A 42 -0.09 7.17 14.37
N LEU A 43 0.15 7.32 13.07
CA LEU A 43 1.41 6.90 12.43
C LEU A 43 2.60 7.76 12.86
N ASP A 44 2.38 9.04 13.12
CA ASP A 44 3.40 9.96 13.64
C ASP A 44 3.76 9.62 15.10
N GLU A 45 2.74 9.43 15.95
CA GLU A 45 2.92 9.16 17.39
C GLU A 45 3.32 7.71 17.69
N ASN A 46 2.87 6.75 16.87
CA ASN A 46 3.15 5.33 17.04
C ASN A 46 3.30 4.62 15.67
N PRO A 47 4.45 4.77 15.01
CA PRO A 47 4.69 4.20 13.68
C PRO A 47 4.63 2.67 13.63
N GLN A 48 4.77 1.99 14.77
CA GLN A 48 4.69 0.52 14.86
C GLN A 48 3.25 0.01 14.92
N ALA A 49 2.25 0.90 15.04
CA ALA A 49 0.84 0.53 15.14
C ALA A 49 0.27 -0.08 13.85
N ALA A 50 0.92 0.14 12.70
CA ALA A 50 0.46 -0.37 11.41
C ALA A 50 1.63 -0.66 10.47
N ILE A 51 1.51 -1.71 9.66
CA ILE A 51 2.44 -2.00 8.56
C ILE A 51 1.97 -1.28 7.29
N GLN A 52 0.67 -1.37 6.99
CA GLN A 52 0.05 -0.72 5.84
C GLN A 52 -1.39 -0.36 6.18
N VAL A 53 -1.73 0.92 6.02
CA VAL A 53 -3.11 1.40 6.05
C VAL A 53 -3.58 1.62 4.62
N LEU A 54 -4.81 1.19 4.32
CA LEU A 54 -5.50 1.52 3.07
C LEU A 54 -6.73 2.37 3.37
N PHE A 55 -6.94 3.39 2.55
CA PHE A 55 -8.14 4.22 2.61
C PHE A 55 -9.16 3.73 1.58
N ASN A 56 -10.38 3.55 2.06
CA ASN A 56 -11.55 3.30 1.23
C ASN A 56 -12.21 4.65 0.94
N TYR A 57 -12.64 4.85 -0.30
CA TYR A 57 -13.30 6.07 -0.76
C TYR A 57 -14.82 5.90 -0.95
N GLU A 58 -15.31 4.68 -0.75
CA GLU A 58 -16.75 4.39 -0.69
C GLU A 58 -17.30 4.92 0.64
N GLU A 59 -18.52 5.49 0.60
CA GLU A 59 -19.20 6.08 1.77
C GLU A 59 -19.58 5.03 2.83
#